data_AF-A0ABD0PV46-F1
#
_entry.id   AF-A0ABD0PV46-F1
#
_cell.length_a   1.000
_cell.length_b   1.000
_cell.length_c   1.000
_cell.angle_alpha   90.00
_cell.angle_beta   90.00
_cell.angle_gamma   90.00
#
_symmetry.space_group_name_H-M   'P 1'
#
loop_
_entity.id
_entity.type
_entity.pdbx_description
1 polymer ?
#
loop_
_entity_poly.entity_id
_entity_poly.type
_entity_poly.pdbx_seq_one_letter_code
_entity_poly.pdbx_strand_id
1 'polypeptide(L)' 'RNVELPTLLHFSAKYGFKKLTSLLMRCPGAMQAYSVMNKDGDYPNNLAEKSGFSDLRQYMDEYAVSELRECS' A
#
# COMPACT_ATOMS: atom_id res chain seq x y z
N ARG A 1 -5.80 3.95 18.13
CA ARG A 1 -6.64 4.31 16.96
C ARG A 1 -6.96 3.00 16.23
N ASN A 2 -8.19 2.48 16.34
CA ASN A 2 -8.61 1.23 15.68
C ASN A 2 -9.28 1.54 14.33
N VAL A 3 -8.50 1.91 13.32
CA VAL A 3 -9.03 2.27 12.00
C VAL A 3 -8.68 1.16 11.01
N GLU A 4 -9.68 0.68 10.26
CA GLU A 4 -9.52 -0.36 9.23
C GLU A 4 -8.69 0.12 8.04
N LEU A 5 -8.83 1.40 7.68
CA LEU A 5 -8.13 2.04 6.58
C LEU A 5 -7.40 3.29 7.10
N PRO A 6 -6.29 3.14 7.83
CA PRO A 6 -5.62 4.26 8.49
C PRO A 6 -4.92 5.21 7.52
N THR A 7 -4.69 4.81 6.26
CA THR A 7 -4.07 5.63 5.23
C THR A 7 -4.83 5.53 3.90
N LEU A 8 -4.64 6.50 3.01
CA LEU A 8 -5.22 6.46 1.66
C LEU A 8 -4.72 5.27 0.83
N LEU A 9 -3.52 4.75 1.14
CA LEU A 9 -3.01 3.53 0.51
C LEU A 9 -3.82 2.30 0.90
N HIS A 10 -4.25 2.17 2.16
CA HIS A 10 -5.15 1.09 2.55
C HIS A 10 -6.47 1.19 1.79
N PHE A 11 -7.03 2.40 1.68
CA PHE A 11 -8.26 2.64 0.94
C PHE A 11 -8.12 2.26 -0.54
N SER A 12 -7.10 2.77 -1.23
CA SER A 12 -6.91 2.50 -2.65
C SER A 12 -6.59 1.01 -2.93
N ALA A 13 -5.87 0.35 -2.03
CA ALA A 13 -5.57 -1.07 -2.13
C ALA A 13 -6.80 -1.97 -1.92
N LYS A 14 -7.58 -1.72 -0.86
CA LYS A 14 -8.80 -2.50 -0.55
C LYS A 14 -9.82 -2.49 -1.69
N TYR A 15 -9.89 -1.41 -2.47
CA TYR A 15 -10.84 -1.28 -3.58
C TYR A 15 -10.21 -1.45 -4.97
N GLY A 16 -8.93 -1.82 -5.06
CA GLY A 16 -8.29 -2.14 -6.34
C GLY A 16 -8.02 -0.93 -7.25
N PHE A 17 -7.93 0.29 -6.70
CA PHE A 17 -7.73 1.51 -7.48
C PHE A 17 -6.29 1.69 -7.95
N LYS A 18 -5.84 0.86 -8.90
CA LYS A 18 -4.45 0.82 -9.38
C LYS A 18 -3.86 2.21 -9.70
N LYS A 19 -4.58 3.04 -10.47
CA LYS A 19 -4.11 4.40 -10.82
C LYS A 19 -3.94 5.31 -9.60
N LEU A 20 -4.87 5.26 -8.65
CA LEU A 20 -4.79 6.05 -7.41
C LEU A 20 -3.64 5.55 -6.54
N THR A 21 -3.51 4.24 -6.36
CA THR A 21 -2.39 3.64 -5.63
C THR A 21 -1.06 4.05 -6.24
N SER A 22 -0.92 4.00 -7.58
CA SER A 22 0.29 4.44 -8.27
C SER A 22 0.63 5.91 -8.05
N LEU A 23 -0.36 6.79 -7.91
CA LEU A 23 -0.13 8.21 -7.58
C LEU A 23 0.32 8.37 -6.14
N LEU A 24 -0.36 7.70 -5.20
CA LEU A 24 -0.05 7.76 -3.77
C LEU A 24 1.34 7.21 -3.45
N MET A 25 1.78 6.14 -4.13
CA MET A 25 3.11 5.54 -3.91
C MET A 25 4.27 6.47 -4.31
N ARG A 26 4.04 7.45 -5.18
CA ARG A 26 5.05 8.45 -5.60
C ARG A 26 5.09 9.69 -4.72
N CYS A 27 4.17 9.81 -3.75
CA CYS A 27 4.13 10.96 -2.87
C CYS A 27 5.26 10.88 -1.82
N PRO A 28 5.88 12.01 -1.44
CA PRO A 28 6.70 12.06 -0.24
C PRO A 28 5.91 11.53 0.96
N GLY A 29 6.49 10.63 1.75
CA GLY A 29 5.77 9.98 2.85
C GLY A 29 5.10 8.65 2.48
N ALA A 30 5.14 8.23 1.21
CA ALA A 30 4.49 6.99 0.75
C ALA A 30 4.99 5.75 1.51
N MET A 31 6.30 5.59 1.69
CA MET A 31 6.86 4.45 2.41
C MET A 31 6.45 4.44 3.89
N GLN A 32 6.32 5.61 4.52
CA GLN A 32 5.79 5.73 5.87
C GLN A 32 4.33 5.27 5.91
N ALA A 33 3.49 5.75 4.99
CA ALA A 33 2.09 5.37 4.90
C ALA A 33 1.88 3.90 4.50
N TYR A 34 2.80 3.33 3.73
CA TYR A 34 2.86 1.92 3.34
C TYR A 34 3.20 1.02 4.53
N SER A 35 4.11 1.46 5.40
CA SER A 35 4.58 0.70 6.56
C SER A 35 3.64 0.79 7.79
N VAL A 36 2.47 1.40 7.65
CA VAL A 36 1.45 1.43 8.69
C VAL A 36 0.59 0.16 8.57
N MET A 37 0.41 -0.56 9.68
CA MET A 37 -0.61 -1.61 9.78
C MET A 37 -1.96 -1.03 10.19
N ASN A 38 -3.04 -1.61 9.67
CA ASN A 38 -4.39 -1.36 10.17
C ASN A 38 -4.70 -2.12 11.47
N LYS A 39 -5.94 -1.97 11.96
CA LYS A 39 -6.42 -2.66 13.19
C LYS A 39 -6.36 -4.19 13.13
N ASP A 40 -6.29 -4.78 11.94
CA ASP A 40 -6.28 -6.22 11.70
C ASP A 40 -4.86 -6.76 11.41
N GLY A 41 -3.83 -5.91 11.53
CA GLY A 41 -2.45 -6.27 11.25
C GLY A 41 -2.09 -6.29 9.75
N ASP A 42 -2.95 -5.73 8.90
CA ASP A 42 -2.72 -5.68 7.46
C ASP A 42 -2.06 -4.37 7.04
N TYR A 43 -1.01 -4.51 6.23
CA TYR A 43 -0.45 -3.43 5.42
C TYR A 43 -1.30 -3.19 4.16
N PRO A 44 -1.12 -2.06 3.44
CA PRO A 44 -1.86 -1.78 2.21
C PRO A 44 -1.76 -2.90 1.16
N ASN A 45 -0.58 -3.47 0.96
CA ASN A 45 -0.36 -4.56 0.00
C ASN A 45 -1.09 -5.86 0.44
N ASN A 46 -1.08 -6.21 1.73
CA ASN A 46 -1.87 -7.32 2.27
C ASN A 46 -3.37 -7.14 1.99
N LEU A 47 -3.89 -5.91 2.15
CA LEU A 47 -5.29 -5.61 1.86
C LEU A 47 -5.63 -5.75 0.37
N ALA A 48 -4.73 -5.38 -0.55
CA ALA A 48 -4.95 -5.60 -1.98
C ALA A 48 -5.15 -7.09 -2.28
N GLU A 49 -4.27 -7.94 -1.74
CA GLU A 49 -4.36 -9.40 -1.91
C GLU A 49 -5.63 -9.98 -1.28
N LYS A 50 -5.93 -9.65 -0.01
CA LYS A 50 -7.15 -10.08 0.68
C LYS A 50 -8.43 -9.65 -0.01
N SER A 51 -8.38 -8.54 -0.77
CA SER A 51 -9.51 -8.01 -1.53
C SER A 51 -9.59 -8.55 -2.96
N GLY A 52 -8.70 -9.48 -3.35
CA GLY A 52 -8.70 -10.14 -4.66
C GLY A 52 -7.91 -9.42 -5.76
N PHE A 53 -7.06 -8.45 -5.41
CA PHE A 53 -6.27 -7.66 -6.35
C PHE A 53 -4.78 -8.05 -6.33
N SER A 54 -4.47 -9.30 -6.66
CA SER A 54 -3.10 -9.84 -6.61
C SER A 54 -2.10 -9.07 -7.51
N ASP A 55 -2.52 -8.63 -8.70
CA ASP A 55 -1.69 -7.80 -9.58
C ASP A 55 -1.34 -6.44 -8.95
N LEU A 56 -2.26 -5.89 -8.16
CA LEU A 56 -2.03 -4.64 -7.44
C LEU A 56 -1.07 -4.87 -6.27
N ARG A 57 -1.22 -5.97 -5.55
CA ARG A 57 -0.26 -6.41 -4.53
C ARG A 57 1.15 -6.50 -5.12
N GLN A 58 1.32 -7.25 -6.21
CA GLN A 58 2.62 -7.41 -6.85
C GLN A 58 3.22 -6.06 -7.26
N TYR A 59 2.42 -5.19 -7.89
CA TYR A 59 2.85 -3.83 -8.25
C TYR A 59 3.35 -3.03 -7.04
N MET A 60 2.67 -3.13 -5.88
CA MET A 60 3.05 -2.43 -4.66
C MET A 60 4.34 -2.98 -4.06
N ASP A 61 4.53 -4.31 -4.08
CA ASP A 61 5.76 -4.95 -3.59
C ASP A 61 6.98 -4.57 -4.46
N GLU A 62 6.83 -4.60 -5.78
CA GLU A 62 7.88 -4.18 -6.72
C GLU A 62 8.31 -2.73 -6.48
N TYR A 63 7.34 -1.84 -6.26
CA TYR A 63 7.61 -0.44 -5.96
C TYR A 63 8.31 -0.27 -4.61
N ALA A 64 7.87 -0.97 -3.56
CA ALA A 64 8.49 -0.89 -2.25
C ALA A 64 9.96 -1.38 -2.27
N VAL A 65 10.26 -2.41 -3.08
CA VAL A 65 11.62 -2.90 -3.28
C VAL A 65 12.49 -1.89 -4.04
N SER A 66 11.96 -1.18 -5.04
CA SER A 66 12.75 -0.17 -5.76
C SER A 66 13.13 1.00 -4.87
N GLU A 67 12.21 1.52 -4.06
CA GLU A 67 12.47 2.67 -3.16
C GLU A 67 13.50 2.34 -2.08
N LEU A 68 13.51 1.10 -1.56
CA LEU A 68 14.52 0.66 -0.60
C LEU A 68 15.93 0.59 -1.18
N ARG A 69 16.07 0.40 -2.49
CA ARG A 69 17.37 0.37 -3.19
C ARG A 69 17.93 1.76 -3.49
N GLU A 70 17.10 2.79 -3.50
CA GLU A 70 17.57 4.17 -3.69
C GLU A 70 18.21 4.74 -2.42
N CYS A 71 18.04 4.08 -1.27
CA CYS A 71 18.67 4.44 0.00
C CYS A 71 19.97 3.64 0.33
N SER A 72 20.41 2.75 -0.56
CA SER A 72 21.64 1.95 -0.42
C SER A 72 22.73 2.40 -1.39
#